data_AF-A0A9X4QLH0-F1
#
_entry.id   AF-A0A9X4QLH0-F1
#
_cell.length_a   1.000
_cell.length_b   1.000
_cell.length_c   1.000
_cell.angle_alpha   90.00
_cell.angle_beta   90.00
_cell.angle_gamma   90.00
#
_symmetry.space_group_name_H-M   'P 1'
#
loop_
_entity.id
_entity.type
_entity.pdbx_description
1 polymer ?
#
loop_
_entity_poly.entity_id
_entity_poly.type
_entity_poly.pdbx_seq_one_letter_code
_entity_poly.pdbx_strand_id
1 'polypeptide(L)'
;MSVVQTVDASSIAEAVRHLKSTVDKELEFGHCREFIIGRKLIEKDGIVNSIQWLSRRRDIQSVSNVMIGDPDAYSVVNLKPKSERYPGNSLFLSFGNEGTEAANTVTAYAFDLYRRIYETGLDPVLPVASRFRDAYRIDRAAMLDKQKMRLFLDPDETLIFNMTAFGVDNTILVLPEKPINIVLAATHTTSKINLLGGENPVAVINIRIEGFLEQSPPDLLEKDWGGLERKMGKHFSEEAEKLLYKIRDAGVDPYGYGLHYLADHHNEKGRWEKWKRLYPNIRFDVRASVSIQGSGLIR
;
A
#
# COMPACT_ATOMS: atom_id res chain seq x y z
N MET A 1 16.83 24.51 8.37
CA MET A 1 16.03 24.15 9.56
C MET A 1 14.59 23.97 9.11
N SER A 2 13.99 22.82 9.42
CA SER A 2 12.56 22.59 9.22
C SER A 2 11.75 23.44 10.21
N VAL A 3 10.75 24.15 9.72
CA VAL A 3 9.85 24.99 10.51
C VAL A 3 8.49 24.30 10.53
N VAL A 4 7.97 24.02 11.72
CA VAL A 4 6.64 23.43 11.90
C VAL A 4 5.73 24.53 12.45
N GLN A 5 4.60 24.75 11.77
CA GLN A 5 3.56 25.69 12.17
C GLN A 5 2.26 24.93 12.41
N THR A 6 1.50 25.35 13.43
CA THR A 6 0.25 24.68 13.83
C THR A 6 -0.84 25.71 14.12
N VAL A 7 -2.08 25.39 13.78
CA VAL A 7 -3.25 26.19 14.12
C VAL A 7 -4.46 25.27 14.32
N ASP A 8 -5.38 25.69 15.18
CA ASP A 8 -6.69 25.06 15.33
C ASP A 8 -7.74 25.84 14.52
N ALA A 9 -8.56 25.14 13.75
CA ALA A 9 -9.66 25.74 12.98
C ALA A 9 -10.76 24.70 12.70
N SER A 10 -11.93 25.17 12.26
CA SER A 10 -13.08 24.29 11.99
C SER A 10 -12.99 23.59 10.64
N SER A 11 -12.08 24.01 9.75
CA SER A 11 -11.85 23.39 8.44
C SER A 11 -10.42 23.56 7.97
N ILE A 12 -9.97 22.72 7.02
CA ILE A 12 -8.63 22.81 6.42
C ILE A 12 -8.44 24.16 5.71
N ALA A 13 -9.46 24.66 5.03
CA ALA A 13 -9.40 25.95 4.33
C ALA A 13 -9.23 27.13 5.31
N GLU A 14 -9.95 27.10 6.43
CA GLU A 14 -9.82 28.09 7.50
C GLU A 14 -8.44 27.99 8.17
N ALA A 15 -7.98 26.78 8.48
CA ALA A 15 -6.66 26.54 9.06
C ALA A 15 -5.54 27.12 8.18
N VAL A 16 -5.57 26.86 6.87
CA VAL A 16 -4.58 27.42 5.94
C VAL A 16 -4.65 28.95 5.90
N ARG A 17 -5.85 29.54 5.97
CA ARG A 17 -6.00 31.01 6.02
C ARG A 17 -5.44 31.61 7.30
N HIS A 18 -5.65 30.97 8.45
CA HIS A 18 -5.10 31.42 9.72
C HIS A 18 -3.57 31.24 9.75
N LEU A 19 -3.05 30.13 9.24
CA LEU A 19 -1.59 29.91 9.11
C LEU A 19 -0.92 30.98 8.25
N LYS A 20 -1.58 31.49 7.20
CA LYS A 20 -1.03 32.61 6.41
C LYS A 20 -0.79 33.87 7.23
N SER A 21 -1.50 34.08 8.33
CA SER A 21 -1.27 35.22 9.22
C SER A 21 -0.06 35.04 10.15
N THR A 22 0.44 33.81 10.29
CA THR A 22 1.56 33.47 11.18
C THR A 22 2.89 33.30 10.45
N VAL A 23 2.89 33.44 9.12
CA VAL A 23 4.09 33.35 8.27
C VAL A 23 4.25 34.60 7.44
N ASP A 24 5.49 34.94 7.09
CA ASP A 24 5.85 36.11 6.28
C ASP A 24 5.74 35.86 4.76
N LYS A 25 5.35 34.65 4.35
CA LYS A 25 5.30 34.18 2.96
C LYS A 25 3.97 33.51 2.61
N GLU A 26 3.61 33.53 1.33
CA GLU A 26 2.42 32.85 0.84
C GLU A 26 2.58 31.32 0.92
N LEU A 27 1.59 30.64 1.49
CA LEU A 27 1.51 29.19 1.52
C LEU A 27 0.97 28.65 0.18
N GLU A 28 1.88 28.26 -0.69
CA GLU A 28 1.65 27.69 -2.02
C GLU A 28 2.07 26.22 -2.05
N PHE A 29 1.27 25.38 -2.72
CA PHE A 29 1.41 23.91 -2.63
C PHE A 29 1.87 23.25 -3.94
N GLY A 30 2.31 24.02 -4.95
CA GLY A 30 2.75 23.54 -6.27
C GLY A 30 3.96 22.62 -6.23
N HIS A 31 4.73 22.66 -5.16
CA HIS A 31 5.85 21.75 -4.91
C HIS A 31 5.66 20.88 -3.66
N CYS A 32 4.46 20.89 -3.07
CA CYS A 32 4.15 20.02 -1.93
C CYS A 32 4.06 18.57 -2.41
N ARG A 33 5.00 17.73 -1.96
CA ARG A 33 5.09 16.33 -2.39
C ARG A 33 4.27 15.37 -1.53
N GLU A 34 4.08 15.68 -0.25
CA GLU A 34 3.54 14.76 0.74
C GLU A 34 2.41 15.42 1.54
N PHE A 35 1.25 14.76 1.60
CA PHE A 35 0.14 15.12 2.48
C PHE A 35 -0.08 14.04 3.53
N ILE A 36 0.03 14.41 4.79
CA ILE A 36 -0.14 13.48 5.92
C ILE A 36 -1.45 13.81 6.63
N ILE A 37 -2.37 12.85 6.66
CA ILE A 37 -3.68 12.99 7.27
C ILE A 37 -3.66 12.23 8.61
N GLY A 38 -3.99 12.91 9.70
CA GLY A 38 -3.96 12.29 11.02
C GLY A 38 -4.97 11.15 11.12
N ARG A 39 -4.54 9.99 11.65
CA ARG A 39 -5.39 8.80 11.82
C ARG A 39 -6.74 9.10 12.49
N LYS A 40 -6.73 9.88 13.58
CA LYS A 40 -7.94 10.27 14.31
C LYS A 40 -8.95 11.05 13.46
N LEU A 41 -8.48 11.84 12.50
CA LEU A 41 -9.35 12.60 11.59
C LEU A 41 -10.14 11.62 10.69
N ILE A 42 -9.46 10.60 10.17
CA ILE A 42 -10.07 9.59 9.29
C ILE A 42 -11.06 8.72 10.08
N GLU A 43 -10.74 8.34 11.31
CA GLU A 43 -11.62 7.53 12.16
C GLU A 43 -12.91 8.29 12.56
N LYS A 44 -12.79 9.59 12.87
CA LYS A 44 -13.92 10.42 13.30
C LYS A 44 -14.74 10.95 12.13
N ASP A 45 -14.10 11.69 11.23
CA ASP A 45 -14.76 12.54 10.23
C ASP A 45 -14.70 11.93 8.81
N GLY A 46 -13.86 10.91 8.63
CA GLY A 46 -13.63 10.27 7.35
C GLY A 46 -12.65 11.03 6.44
N ILE A 47 -12.31 10.41 5.31
CA ILE A 47 -11.28 10.91 4.38
C ILE A 47 -11.83 11.93 3.35
N VAL A 48 -13.14 11.95 3.13
CA VAL A 48 -13.80 12.63 2.00
C VAL A 48 -13.54 14.14 2.01
N ASN A 49 -13.69 14.80 3.17
CA ASN A 49 -13.48 16.24 3.26
C ASN A 49 -12.02 16.63 2.98
N SER A 50 -11.07 15.82 3.44
CA SER A 50 -9.64 16.02 3.18
C SER A 50 -9.33 15.92 1.70
N ILE A 51 -9.79 14.86 1.02
CA ILE A 51 -9.50 14.69 -0.41
C ILE A 51 -10.22 15.75 -1.27
N GLN A 52 -11.44 16.16 -0.91
CA GLN A 52 -12.17 17.20 -1.65
C GLN A 52 -11.43 18.54 -1.59
N TRP A 53 -10.84 18.86 -0.44
CA TRP A 53 -10.03 20.07 -0.32
C TRP A 53 -8.76 19.96 -1.18
N LEU A 54 -8.05 18.82 -1.12
CA LEU A 54 -6.85 18.58 -1.93
C LEU A 54 -7.14 18.67 -3.44
N SER A 55 -8.20 18.00 -3.91
CA SER A 55 -8.50 17.89 -5.34
C SER A 55 -9.07 19.17 -5.97
N ARG A 56 -9.62 20.09 -5.16
CA ARG A 56 -10.19 21.36 -5.64
C ARG A 56 -9.17 22.48 -5.76
N ARG A 57 -8.02 22.34 -5.10
CA ARG A 57 -7.02 23.40 -5.03
C ARG A 57 -6.09 23.33 -6.24
N ARG A 58 -6.06 24.39 -7.05
CA ARG A 58 -5.35 24.40 -8.35
C ARG A 58 -3.83 24.33 -8.23
N ASP A 59 -3.28 24.76 -7.10
CA ASP A 59 -1.85 24.71 -6.80
C ASP A 59 -1.41 23.33 -6.29
N ILE A 60 -2.31 22.40 -5.96
CA ILE A 60 -1.90 21.06 -5.50
C ILE A 60 -1.65 20.16 -6.70
N GLN A 61 -0.47 19.54 -6.75
CA GLN A 61 -0.15 18.55 -7.76
C GLN A 61 -0.93 17.26 -7.51
N SER A 62 -1.58 16.74 -8.56
CA SER A 62 -2.31 15.47 -8.50
C SER A 62 -1.42 14.27 -8.14
N VAL A 63 -0.12 14.37 -8.43
CA VAL A 63 0.92 13.37 -8.13
C VAL A 63 1.55 13.55 -6.74
N SER A 64 1.03 14.44 -5.90
CA SER A 64 1.44 14.46 -4.48
C SER A 64 0.98 13.18 -3.79
N ASN A 65 1.85 12.61 -2.98
CA ASN A 65 1.57 11.46 -2.15
C ASN A 65 0.63 11.83 -1.00
N VAL A 66 -0.22 10.89 -0.61
CA VAL A 66 -1.13 11.00 0.53
C VAL A 66 -0.94 9.80 1.44
N MET A 67 -0.78 10.04 2.73
CA MET A 67 -0.55 8.99 3.73
C MET A 67 -1.28 9.29 5.04
N ILE A 68 -1.44 8.25 5.86
CA ILE A 68 -1.98 8.37 7.22
C ILE A 68 -0.83 8.57 8.21
N GLY A 69 -0.94 9.56 9.08
CA GLY A 69 -0.02 9.74 10.21
C GLY A 69 -0.52 9.01 11.46
N ASP A 70 0.28 8.07 11.96
CA ASP A 70 0.01 7.24 13.15
C ASP A 70 1.04 7.51 14.26
N PRO A 71 0.60 7.88 15.50
CA PRO A 71 -0.79 8.06 15.93
C PRO A 71 -1.46 9.34 15.43
N ASP A 72 -0.69 10.32 14.97
CA ASP A 72 -1.17 11.59 14.42
C ASP A 72 -0.17 12.19 13.43
N ALA A 73 -0.63 13.12 12.58
CA ALA A 73 0.19 13.73 11.53
C ALA A 73 1.29 14.65 12.08
N TYR A 74 1.04 15.32 13.21
CA TYR A 74 2.00 16.25 13.81
C TYR A 74 3.24 15.52 14.32
N SER A 75 3.04 14.37 14.99
CA SER A 75 4.11 13.50 15.48
C SER A 75 5.02 12.98 14.36
N VAL A 76 4.45 12.77 13.17
CA VAL A 76 5.22 12.40 11.97
C VAL A 76 5.97 13.62 11.44
N VAL A 77 5.29 14.73 11.13
CA VAL A 77 5.93 15.93 10.55
C VAL A 77 7.01 16.55 11.45
N ASN A 78 6.83 16.48 12.77
CA ASN A 78 7.77 17.05 13.74
C ASN A 78 8.96 16.12 14.04
N LEU A 79 9.02 14.93 13.44
CA LEU A 79 10.19 14.08 13.55
C LEU A 79 11.38 14.80 12.91
N LYS A 80 12.48 14.88 13.67
CA LYS A 80 13.78 15.38 13.20
C LYS A 80 14.75 14.21 13.14
N PRO A 81 14.84 13.50 11.99
CA PRO A 81 15.75 12.38 11.87
C PRO A 81 17.18 12.85 12.08
N LYS A 82 17.98 12.08 12.84
CA LYS A 82 19.40 12.38 13.01
C LYS A 82 20.18 12.36 11.67
N SER A 83 19.63 11.71 10.66
CA SER A 83 20.17 11.64 9.30
C SER A 83 19.78 12.82 8.40
N GLU A 84 19.01 13.80 8.87
CA GLU A 84 18.55 14.93 8.07
C GLU A 84 19.73 15.86 7.66
N ARG A 85 20.23 15.70 6.43
CA ARG A 85 21.41 16.40 5.87
C ARG A 85 21.03 17.53 4.91
N TYR A 86 20.36 18.59 5.34
CA TYR A 86 20.14 19.75 4.46
C TYR A 86 21.34 20.71 4.47
N PRO A 87 22.12 20.77 3.37
CA PRO A 87 21.89 21.81 2.35
C PRO A 87 22.03 21.33 0.88
N GLY A 88 22.55 20.12 0.67
CA GLY A 88 22.70 19.44 -0.63
C GLY A 88 21.71 18.30 -0.79
N ASN A 89 20.65 18.23 0.02
CA ASN A 89 19.53 17.28 -0.08
C ASN A 89 18.77 17.37 -1.43
N SER A 90 19.31 18.08 -2.42
CA SER A 90 18.73 18.29 -3.75
C SER A 90 19.66 18.09 -4.97
N LEU A 91 20.98 17.95 -4.86
CA LEU A 91 21.80 17.32 -5.93
C LEU A 91 21.59 15.79 -5.91
N PHE A 92 20.42 15.32 -5.43
CA PHE A 92 20.36 14.40 -4.28
C PHE A 92 19.37 13.27 -4.42
N LEU A 93 18.67 13.27 -5.52
CA LEU A 93 18.38 12.03 -6.19
C LEU A 93 18.93 12.20 -7.61
N SER A 94 20.05 12.93 -7.84
CA SER A 94 20.39 13.48 -9.18
C SER A 94 20.70 12.48 -10.30
N PHE A 95 20.48 11.19 -10.09
CA PHE A 95 20.37 10.12 -11.10
C PHE A 95 19.30 9.07 -10.73
N GLY A 96 18.39 9.38 -9.82
CA GLY A 96 17.74 8.45 -8.89
C GLY A 96 17.06 7.22 -9.49
N ASN A 97 17.64 6.06 -9.18
CA ASN A 97 16.97 4.79 -8.97
C ASN A 97 17.21 4.29 -7.52
N GLU A 98 17.55 5.20 -6.61
CA GLU A 98 18.02 4.89 -5.25
C GLU A 98 17.30 5.77 -4.21
N GLY A 99 15.98 5.62 -4.14
CA GLY A 99 15.38 5.54 -2.82
C GLY A 99 15.44 4.08 -2.41
N THR A 100 15.61 3.76 -1.12
CA THR A 100 15.13 2.46 -0.64
C THR A 100 13.61 2.48 -0.86
N GLU A 101 13.16 2.10 -2.05
CA GLU A 101 11.80 1.67 -2.29
C GLU A 101 11.66 0.41 -1.46
N ALA A 102 11.30 0.62 -0.20
CA ALA A 102 10.94 -0.49 0.66
C ALA A 102 9.65 -1.02 0.02
N ALA A 103 9.75 -2.17 -0.65
CA ALA A 103 8.66 -2.73 -1.46
C ALA A 103 7.39 -3.07 -0.64
N ASN A 104 7.47 -2.93 0.68
CA ASN A 104 6.37 -2.92 1.63
C ASN A 104 5.64 -1.56 1.76
N THR A 105 6.04 -0.52 1.02
CA THR A 105 5.37 0.79 1.01
C THR A 105 4.28 0.78 -0.05
N VAL A 106 3.02 0.99 0.36
CA VAL A 106 1.93 1.28 -0.59
C VAL A 106 2.07 2.73 -1.06
N THR A 107 2.18 2.97 -2.35
CA THR A 107 2.16 4.35 -2.88
C THR A 107 0.72 4.77 -3.16
N ALA A 108 0.33 5.93 -2.65
CA ALA A 108 -1.00 6.50 -2.90
C ALA A 108 -0.89 7.97 -3.29
N TYR A 109 -1.20 8.27 -4.55
CA TYR A 109 -1.24 9.64 -5.05
C TYR A 109 -2.61 10.28 -4.81
N ALA A 110 -2.66 11.61 -4.72
CA ALA A 110 -3.90 12.35 -4.52
C ALA A 110 -4.94 12.05 -5.61
N PHE A 111 -4.52 11.90 -6.88
CA PHE A 111 -5.45 11.53 -7.97
C PHE A 111 -6.00 10.11 -7.82
N ASP A 112 -5.17 9.15 -7.43
CA ASP A 112 -5.59 7.75 -7.29
C ASP A 112 -6.50 7.60 -6.07
N LEU A 113 -6.15 8.25 -4.95
CA LEU A 113 -7.02 8.32 -3.78
C LEU A 113 -8.38 8.95 -4.12
N TYR A 114 -8.40 10.06 -4.87
CA TYR A 114 -9.65 10.66 -5.33
C TYR A 114 -10.46 9.65 -6.17
N ARG A 115 -9.84 9.02 -7.17
CA ARG A 115 -10.50 7.98 -7.97
C ARG A 115 -11.06 6.87 -7.10
N ARG A 116 -10.25 6.29 -6.22
CA ARG A 116 -10.68 5.21 -5.31
C ARG A 116 -11.78 5.64 -4.35
N ILE A 117 -11.91 6.92 -3.98
CA ILE A 117 -13.02 7.37 -3.13
C ILE A 117 -14.35 7.43 -3.92
N TYR A 118 -14.32 7.83 -5.19
CA TYR A 118 -15.55 8.06 -5.98
C TYR A 118 -15.90 6.94 -6.96
N GLU A 119 -14.96 6.08 -7.33
CA GLU A 119 -15.17 4.96 -8.26
C GLU A 119 -15.95 3.84 -7.57
N THR A 120 -16.97 3.29 -8.20
CA THR A 120 -17.75 2.22 -7.56
C THR A 120 -17.03 0.88 -7.69
N GLY A 121 -16.93 0.13 -6.59
CA GLY A 121 -16.30 -1.20 -6.60
C GLY A 121 -14.77 -1.23 -6.58
N LEU A 122 -14.13 -0.13 -6.14
CA LEU A 122 -12.67 -0.07 -5.94
C LEU A 122 -12.32 0.77 -4.71
N ASP A 123 -11.98 0.16 -3.59
CA ASP A 123 -11.80 0.87 -2.33
C ASP A 123 -10.39 1.48 -2.13
N PRO A 124 -10.27 2.58 -1.35
CA PRO A 124 -8.99 3.20 -1.03
C PRO A 124 -8.09 2.34 -0.15
N VAL A 125 -6.80 2.37 -0.47
CA VAL A 125 -5.71 1.90 0.39
C VAL A 125 -4.69 3.03 0.52
N LEU A 126 -4.21 3.28 1.74
CA LEU A 126 -3.25 4.35 2.03
C LEU A 126 -2.07 3.81 2.83
N PRO A 127 -0.83 4.25 2.56
CA PRO A 127 0.30 3.99 3.44
C PRO A 127 0.11 4.66 4.80
N VAL A 128 0.71 4.05 5.82
CA VAL A 128 0.71 4.58 7.18
C VAL A 128 2.12 4.92 7.58
N ALA A 129 2.38 6.22 7.72
CA ALA A 129 3.62 6.74 8.28
C ALA A 129 3.54 6.79 9.80
N SER A 130 4.58 6.27 10.44
CA SER A 130 4.73 6.27 11.88
C SER A 130 6.17 6.52 12.29
N ARG A 131 6.36 6.95 13.53
CA ARG A 131 7.69 7.13 14.10
C ARG A 131 8.26 5.78 14.54
N PHE A 132 9.47 5.47 14.10
CA PHE A 132 10.26 4.36 14.62
C PHE A 132 11.62 4.86 15.09
N ARG A 133 11.79 4.96 16.42
CA ARG A 133 12.98 5.56 17.06
C ARG A 133 13.22 6.99 16.55
N ASP A 134 14.28 7.21 15.78
CA ASP A 134 14.66 8.50 15.19
C ASP A 134 14.45 8.52 13.66
N ALA A 135 13.63 7.61 13.12
CA ALA A 135 13.35 7.47 11.69
C ALA A 135 11.85 7.32 11.40
N TYR A 136 11.48 7.53 10.14
CA TYR A 136 10.14 7.22 9.63
C TYR A 136 10.03 5.73 9.32
N ARG A 137 8.85 5.17 9.56
CA ARG A 137 8.47 3.81 9.20
C ARG A 137 7.16 3.87 8.41
N ILE A 138 7.20 3.38 7.17
CA ILE A 138 6.10 3.44 6.19
C ILE A 138 5.91 2.06 5.53
N ASP A 139 5.81 1.03 6.36
CA ASP A 139 5.70 -0.38 5.94
C ASP A 139 4.31 -0.96 6.21
N ARG A 140 3.33 -0.12 6.54
CA ARG A 140 1.96 -0.54 6.90
C ARG A 140 0.96 0.18 6.01
N ALA A 141 -0.19 -0.45 5.79
CA ALA A 141 -1.27 0.12 5.01
C ALA A 141 -2.61 0.10 5.75
N ALA A 142 -3.48 1.05 5.42
CA ALA A 142 -4.85 1.11 5.90
C ALA A 142 -5.82 1.08 4.73
N MET A 143 -6.89 0.31 4.87
CA MET A 143 -7.96 0.19 3.88
C MET A 143 -9.22 0.87 4.37
N LEU A 144 -9.90 1.58 3.47
CA LEU A 144 -11.05 2.42 3.79
C LEU A 144 -12.29 2.00 2.98
N ASP A 145 -13.48 2.17 3.54
CA ASP A 145 -14.76 1.92 2.86
C ASP A 145 -15.31 3.15 2.13
N LYS A 146 -14.44 3.90 1.45
CA LYS A 146 -14.66 5.26 0.91
C LYS A 146 -14.74 6.38 1.95
N GLN A 147 -15.12 6.08 3.20
CA GLN A 147 -15.26 7.09 4.24
C GLN A 147 -14.24 6.90 5.35
N LYS A 148 -14.27 5.74 6.02
CA LYS A 148 -13.52 5.48 7.24
C LYS A 148 -12.59 4.30 7.05
N MET A 149 -11.59 4.24 7.90
CA MET A 149 -10.70 3.10 7.98
C MET A 149 -11.46 1.87 8.49
N ARG A 150 -11.30 0.74 7.80
CA ARG A 150 -11.92 -0.56 8.14
C ARG A 150 -10.89 -1.61 8.51
N LEU A 151 -9.74 -1.59 7.84
CA LEU A 151 -8.68 -2.54 8.07
C LEU A 151 -7.34 -1.83 8.18
N PHE A 152 -6.50 -2.33 9.08
CA PHE A 152 -5.13 -1.87 9.27
C PHE A 152 -4.22 -3.08 9.12
N LEU A 153 -3.38 -3.05 8.11
CA LEU A 153 -2.46 -4.13 7.78
C LEU A 153 -1.15 -3.95 8.54
N ASP A 154 -0.62 -5.06 9.05
CA ASP A 154 0.76 -5.12 9.49
C ASP A 154 1.74 -5.18 8.29
N PRO A 155 3.07 -5.15 8.52
CA PRO A 155 4.02 -5.16 7.43
C PRO A 155 4.01 -6.39 6.54
N ASP A 156 3.80 -7.57 7.10
CA ASP A 156 3.80 -8.82 6.36
C ASP A 156 2.56 -8.88 5.46
N GLU A 157 1.40 -8.50 6.01
CA GLU A 157 0.15 -8.36 5.26
C GLU A 157 0.26 -7.29 4.17
N THR A 158 0.91 -6.16 4.46
CA THR A 158 1.11 -5.07 3.48
C THR A 158 2.00 -5.53 2.33
N LEU A 159 3.06 -6.29 2.62
CA LEU A 159 3.94 -6.87 1.61
C LEU A 159 3.19 -7.86 0.71
N ILE A 160 2.43 -8.78 1.30
CA ILE A 160 1.60 -9.75 0.55
C ILE A 160 0.57 -9.01 -0.32
N PHE A 161 -0.08 -7.98 0.21
CA PHE A 161 -1.00 -7.13 -0.57
C PHE A 161 -0.29 -6.50 -1.77
N ASN A 162 0.87 -5.89 -1.59
CA ASN A 162 1.63 -5.28 -2.67
C ASN A 162 2.01 -6.30 -3.76
N MET A 163 2.54 -7.45 -3.36
CA MET A 163 2.91 -8.52 -4.29
C MET A 163 1.71 -9.04 -5.09
N THR A 164 0.57 -9.23 -4.44
CA THR A 164 -0.63 -9.80 -5.08
C THR A 164 -1.46 -8.79 -5.86
N ALA A 165 -1.56 -7.53 -5.41
CA ALA A 165 -2.35 -6.49 -6.07
C ALA A 165 -1.60 -5.81 -7.20
N PHE A 166 -0.28 -5.61 -7.04
CA PHE A 166 0.52 -4.79 -7.96
C PHE A 166 1.70 -5.53 -8.59
N GLY A 167 2.10 -6.71 -8.07
CA GLY A 167 3.26 -7.43 -8.58
C GLY A 167 4.56 -6.66 -8.34
N VAL A 168 4.77 -6.16 -7.11
CA VAL A 168 5.94 -5.33 -6.78
C VAL A 168 7.22 -6.16 -6.70
N ASP A 169 8.28 -5.67 -7.35
CA ASP A 169 9.63 -6.21 -7.32
C ASP A 169 10.40 -5.78 -6.05
N ASN A 170 11.61 -6.30 -5.84
CA ASN A 170 12.48 -5.97 -4.69
C ASN A 170 11.82 -6.25 -3.34
N THR A 171 11.06 -7.34 -3.26
CA THR A 171 10.39 -7.81 -2.04
C THR A 171 11.15 -8.99 -1.44
N ILE A 172 10.71 -9.46 -0.27
CA ILE A 172 11.20 -10.70 0.32
C ILE A 172 10.05 -11.69 0.49
N LEU A 173 10.33 -12.96 0.30
CA LEU A 173 9.45 -14.05 0.68
C LEU A 173 10.12 -14.86 1.78
N VAL A 174 9.46 -14.92 2.94
CA VAL A 174 9.96 -15.66 4.10
C VAL A 174 9.18 -16.97 4.22
N LEU A 175 9.91 -18.08 4.29
CA LEU A 175 9.37 -19.38 4.68
C LEU A 175 9.88 -19.70 6.09
N PRO A 176 9.00 -19.69 7.11
CA PRO A 176 9.36 -20.05 8.47
C PRO A 176 9.77 -21.53 8.55
N GLU A 177 11.04 -21.79 8.86
CA GLU A 177 11.59 -23.14 9.00
C GLU A 177 12.49 -23.22 10.23
N LYS A 178 12.69 -24.44 10.73
CA LYS A 178 13.67 -24.72 11.80
C LYS A 178 14.88 -25.42 11.20
N PRO A 179 16.12 -25.07 11.60
CA PRO A 179 16.48 -24.15 12.69
C PRO A 179 16.51 -22.67 12.29
N ILE A 180 16.47 -22.35 10.99
CA ILE A 180 16.51 -20.98 10.48
C ILE A 180 15.44 -20.78 9.41
N ASN A 181 14.90 -19.56 9.32
CA ASN A 181 14.00 -19.18 8.23
C ASN A 181 14.74 -19.18 6.89
N ILE A 182 14.01 -19.53 5.84
CA ILE A 182 14.47 -19.39 4.46
C ILE A 182 13.92 -18.07 3.92
N VAL A 183 14.79 -17.24 3.35
CA VAL A 183 14.44 -15.94 2.79
C VAL A 183 14.84 -15.90 1.33
N LEU A 184 13.86 -15.65 0.48
CA LEU A 184 14.04 -15.39 -0.94
C LEU A 184 13.91 -13.89 -1.19
N ALA A 185 14.96 -13.26 -1.71
CA ALA A 185 14.88 -11.92 -2.26
C ALA A 185 14.22 -12.00 -3.63
N ALA A 186 12.98 -11.55 -3.73
CA ALA A 186 12.19 -11.54 -4.96
C ALA A 186 12.61 -10.34 -5.82
N THR A 187 13.25 -10.64 -6.94
CA THR A 187 13.75 -9.64 -7.90
C THR A 187 12.73 -9.36 -9.00
N HIS A 188 11.86 -10.32 -9.29
CA HIS A 188 10.79 -10.14 -10.26
C HIS A 188 9.49 -10.80 -9.78
N THR A 189 8.41 -10.02 -9.74
CA THR A 189 7.08 -10.49 -9.36
C THR A 189 6.06 -10.08 -10.43
N THR A 190 5.24 -11.02 -10.88
CA THR A 190 4.08 -10.71 -11.73
C THR A 190 2.82 -11.22 -11.09
N SER A 191 1.77 -10.40 -11.07
CA SER A 191 0.45 -10.80 -10.59
C SER A 191 -0.59 -10.64 -11.68
N LYS A 192 -1.47 -11.64 -11.81
CA LYS A 192 -2.62 -11.62 -12.70
C LYS A 192 -3.86 -12.05 -11.94
N ILE A 193 -4.85 -11.16 -11.92
CA ILE A 193 -6.11 -11.35 -11.23
C ILE A 193 -7.21 -11.54 -12.27
N ASN A 194 -8.01 -12.60 -12.10
CA ASN A 194 -9.20 -12.84 -12.91
C ASN A 194 -10.39 -13.09 -12.00
N LEU A 195 -11.54 -12.52 -12.35
CA LEU A 195 -12.80 -12.83 -11.70
C LEU A 195 -13.56 -13.84 -12.57
N LEU A 196 -13.73 -15.05 -12.06
CA LEU A 196 -14.45 -16.13 -12.74
C LEU A 196 -15.80 -16.38 -12.07
N GLY A 197 -16.74 -16.95 -12.83
CA GLY A 197 -18.06 -17.33 -12.31
C GLY A 197 -19.04 -16.16 -12.21
N GLY A 198 -20.29 -16.40 -12.63
CA GLY A 198 -21.35 -15.39 -12.59
C GLY A 198 -21.94 -15.25 -11.19
N GLU A 199 -22.80 -16.19 -10.78
CA GLU A 199 -23.49 -16.13 -9.49
C GLU A 199 -22.67 -16.65 -8.30
N ASN A 200 -21.57 -17.34 -8.56
CA ASN A 200 -20.63 -17.82 -7.54
C ASN A 200 -19.21 -17.33 -7.90
N PRO A 201 -18.91 -16.05 -7.66
CA PRO A 201 -17.65 -15.47 -8.10
C PRO A 201 -16.44 -16.12 -7.40
N VAL A 202 -15.40 -16.37 -8.18
CA VAL A 202 -14.10 -16.87 -7.73
C VAL A 202 -13.04 -15.91 -8.25
N ALA A 203 -12.34 -15.25 -7.34
CA ALA A 203 -11.16 -14.46 -7.67
C ALA A 203 -9.95 -15.39 -7.75
N VAL A 204 -9.40 -15.56 -8.95
CA VAL A 204 -8.19 -16.35 -9.20
C VAL A 204 -6.99 -15.41 -9.33
N ILE A 205 -6.06 -15.51 -8.38
CA ILE A 205 -4.84 -14.72 -8.33
C ILE A 205 -3.68 -15.63 -8.71
N ASN A 206 -3.08 -15.41 -9.88
CA ASN A 206 -1.88 -16.11 -10.29
C ASN A 206 -0.69 -15.19 -10.08
N ILE A 207 0.22 -15.58 -9.19
CA ILE A 207 1.43 -14.83 -8.91
C ILE A 207 2.66 -15.66 -9.28
N ARG A 208 3.60 -15.04 -9.99
CA ARG A 208 4.92 -15.62 -10.25
C ARG A 208 5.97 -14.77 -9.57
N ILE A 209 6.84 -15.42 -8.82
CA ILE A 209 7.89 -14.80 -8.02
C ILE A 209 9.20 -15.44 -8.43
N GLU A 210 10.14 -14.63 -8.89
CA GLU A 210 11.51 -15.04 -9.23
C GLU A 210 12.49 -14.31 -8.32
N GLY A 211 13.53 -15.00 -7.87
CA GLY A 211 14.45 -14.40 -6.91
C GLY A 211 15.64 -15.25 -6.55
N PHE A 212 16.46 -14.74 -5.63
CA PHE A 212 17.65 -15.39 -5.12
C PHE A 212 17.49 -15.73 -3.64
N LEU A 213 18.03 -16.86 -3.19
CA LEU A 213 18.09 -17.15 -1.76
C LEU A 213 19.05 -16.17 -1.10
N GLU A 214 18.52 -15.38 -0.18
CA GLU A 214 19.30 -14.45 0.64
C GLU A 214 19.69 -15.10 1.97
N GLN A 215 18.81 -15.97 2.49
CA GLN A 215 19.07 -16.77 3.69
C GLN A 215 18.58 -18.19 3.47
N SER A 216 19.45 -19.17 3.70
CA SER A 216 19.08 -20.59 3.68
C SER A 216 20.07 -21.43 4.49
N PRO A 217 19.65 -22.61 4.98
CA PRO A 217 20.56 -23.61 5.51
C PRO A 217 21.67 -23.96 4.49
N PRO A 218 22.92 -24.24 4.94
CA PRO A 218 24.03 -24.53 4.03
C PRO A 218 23.77 -25.69 3.06
N ASP A 219 22.94 -26.66 3.44
CA ASP A 219 22.64 -27.84 2.63
C ASP A 219 21.66 -27.57 1.47
N LEU A 220 21.07 -26.37 1.38
CA LEU A 220 20.19 -25.96 0.28
C LEU A 220 20.93 -25.20 -0.85
N LEU A 221 22.22 -24.94 -0.68
CA LEU A 221 23.03 -24.14 -1.61
C LEU A 221 23.38 -24.87 -2.93
N GLU A 222 23.36 -26.21 -2.94
CA GLU A 222 23.80 -27.04 -4.08
C GLU A 222 22.75 -28.08 -4.53
N LYS A 223 21.46 -27.86 -4.22
CA LYS A 223 20.37 -28.82 -4.49
C LYS A 223 19.43 -28.37 -5.60
N ASP A 224 18.69 -29.34 -6.15
CA ASP A 224 17.45 -29.09 -6.88
C ASP A 224 16.43 -28.40 -5.95
N TRP A 225 16.04 -27.18 -6.31
CA TRP A 225 15.14 -26.34 -5.53
C TRP A 225 13.67 -26.63 -5.75
N GLY A 226 13.28 -27.53 -6.67
CA GLY A 226 11.88 -27.74 -7.02
C GLY A 226 10.98 -28.12 -5.82
N GLY A 227 11.54 -28.80 -4.82
CA GLY A 227 10.83 -29.06 -3.55
C GLY A 227 10.61 -27.81 -2.70
N LEU A 228 11.63 -26.96 -2.60
CA LEU A 228 11.60 -25.71 -1.85
C LEU A 228 10.69 -24.68 -2.53
N GLU A 229 10.78 -24.52 -3.85
CA GLU A 229 9.91 -23.67 -4.66
C GLU A 229 8.44 -23.98 -4.44
N ARG A 230 8.05 -25.27 -4.52
CA ARG A 230 6.69 -25.70 -4.23
C ARG A 230 6.24 -25.37 -2.81
N LYS A 231 7.15 -25.52 -1.84
CA LYS A 231 6.85 -25.24 -0.42
C LYS A 231 6.67 -23.74 -0.18
N MET A 232 7.55 -22.90 -0.72
CA MET A 232 7.44 -21.44 -0.64
C MET A 232 6.18 -20.94 -1.36
N GLY A 233 5.90 -21.44 -2.56
CA GLY A 233 4.69 -21.10 -3.31
C GLY A 233 3.42 -21.48 -2.54
N LYS A 234 3.36 -22.70 -1.99
CA LYS A 234 2.22 -23.12 -1.17
C LYS A 234 2.03 -22.24 0.05
N HIS A 235 3.10 -21.96 0.79
CA HIS A 235 3.03 -21.11 1.99
C HIS A 235 2.53 -19.70 1.64
N PHE A 236 3.09 -19.08 0.59
CA PHE A 236 2.64 -17.76 0.16
C PHE A 236 1.18 -17.75 -0.28
N SER A 237 0.74 -18.76 -1.05
CA SER A 237 -0.66 -18.93 -1.44
C SER A 237 -1.59 -18.96 -0.24
N GLU A 238 -1.25 -19.72 0.80
CA GLU A 238 -2.06 -19.84 2.02
C GLU A 238 -2.15 -18.51 2.80
N GLU A 239 -1.02 -17.79 2.96
CA GLU A 239 -1.01 -16.49 3.66
C GLU A 239 -1.76 -15.41 2.86
N ALA A 240 -1.58 -15.38 1.53
CA ALA A 240 -2.32 -14.48 0.66
C ALA A 240 -3.82 -14.76 0.66
N GLU A 241 -4.23 -16.02 0.66
CA GLU A 241 -5.65 -16.38 0.74
C GLU A 241 -6.27 -15.95 2.08
N LYS A 242 -5.56 -16.15 3.20
CA LYS A 242 -6.00 -15.64 4.52
C LYS A 242 -6.17 -14.12 4.51
N LEU A 243 -5.22 -13.39 3.93
CA LEU A 243 -5.30 -11.94 3.81
C LEU A 243 -6.52 -11.51 2.98
N LEU A 244 -6.77 -12.16 1.84
CA LEU A 244 -7.93 -11.86 0.98
C LEU A 244 -9.25 -12.06 1.72
N TYR A 245 -9.39 -13.13 2.51
CA TYR A 245 -10.57 -13.33 3.35
C TYR A 245 -10.67 -12.29 4.46
N LYS A 246 -9.57 -11.91 5.12
CA LYS A 246 -9.54 -10.81 6.11
C LYS A 246 -10.02 -9.49 5.50
N ILE A 247 -9.59 -9.17 4.29
CA ILE A 247 -9.98 -7.97 3.53
C ILE A 247 -11.48 -8.01 3.20
N ARG A 248 -11.97 -9.13 2.68
CA ARG A 248 -13.40 -9.35 2.38
C ARG A 248 -14.27 -9.16 3.63
N ASP A 249 -13.85 -9.76 4.75
CA ASP A 249 -14.61 -9.72 6.00
C ASP A 249 -14.61 -8.32 6.64
N ALA A 250 -13.62 -7.48 6.31
CA ALA A 250 -13.62 -6.05 6.64
C ALA A 250 -14.57 -5.22 5.74
N GLY A 251 -15.15 -5.82 4.71
CA GLY A 251 -16.14 -5.20 3.82
C GLY A 251 -15.57 -4.20 2.83
N VAL A 252 -14.29 -4.33 2.46
CA VAL A 252 -13.58 -3.43 1.54
C VAL A 252 -12.95 -4.19 0.38
N ASP A 253 -12.95 -3.58 -0.81
CA ASP A 253 -12.45 -4.17 -2.05
C ASP A 253 -11.30 -3.33 -2.67
N PRO A 254 -10.09 -3.37 -2.09
CA PRO A 254 -8.94 -2.62 -2.59
C PRO A 254 -8.36 -3.19 -3.90
N TYR A 255 -8.71 -4.44 -4.25
CA TYR A 255 -8.33 -5.13 -5.49
C TYR A 255 -9.21 -4.75 -6.68
N GLY A 256 -10.40 -4.22 -6.44
CA GLY A 256 -11.30 -3.75 -7.49
C GLY A 256 -12.16 -4.85 -8.12
N TYR A 257 -12.42 -5.96 -7.43
CA TYR A 257 -13.24 -7.04 -7.95
C TYR A 257 -14.64 -6.56 -8.37
N GLY A 258 -15.23 -5.64 -7.60
CA GLY A 258 -16.51 -5.02 -7.92
C GLY A 258 -16.44 -4.17 -9.17
N LEU A 259 -15.37 -3.39 -9.34
CA LEU A 259 -15.17 -2.61 -10.56
C LEU A 259 -15.05 -3.53 -11.80
N HIS A 260 -14.30 -4.63 -11.67
CA HIS A 260 -14.21 -5.66 -12.71
C HIS A 260 -15.57 -6.29 -13.03
N TYR A 261 -16.31 -6.72 -12.00
CA TYR A 261 -17.65 -7.28 -12.15
C TYR A 261 -18.59 -6.32 -12.88
N LEU A 262 -18.57 -5.04 -12.50
CA LEU A 262 -19.38 -4.01 -13.13
C LEU A 262 -19.00 -3.89 -14.61
N ALA A 263 -17.72 -3.82 -14.96
CA ALA A 263 -17.27 -3.74 -16.35
C ALA A 263 -17.79 -4.91 -17.20
N ASP A 264 -17.70 -6.14 -16.69
CA ASP A 264 -18.16 -7.33 -17.40
C ASP A 264 -19.69 -7.36 -17.58
N HIS A 265 -20.45 -6.87 -16.59
CA HIS A 265 -21.92 -6.90 -16.57
C HIS A 265 -22.54 -5.55 -16.95
N HIS A 266 -21.91 -4.77 -17.85
CA HIS A 266 -22.30 -3.39 -18.15
C HIS A 266 -23.76 -3.17 -18.58
N ASN A 267 -24.42 -4.18 -19.13
CA ASN A 267 -25.83 -4.12 -19.56
C ASN A 267 -26.82 -4.57 -18.47
N GLU A 268 -26.37 -5.09 -17.34
CA GLU A 268 -27.25 -5.58 -16.26
C GLU A 268 -27.72 -4.44 -15.35
N LYS A 269 -29.04 -4.25 -15.24
CA LYS A 269 -29.64 -3.33 -14.27
C LYS A 269 -29.45 -3.86 -12.84
N GLY A 270 -29.12 -2.97 -11.90
CA GLY A 270 -28.92 -3.35 -10.50
C GLY A 270 -27.67 -4.22 -10.25
N ARG A 271 -26.71 -4.22 -11.19
CA ARG A 271 -25.45 -4.97 -11.10
C ARG A 271 -24.65 -4.67 -9.83
N TRP A 272 -24.70 -3.44 -9.31
CA TRP A 272 -24.01 -3.09 -8.07
C TRP A 272 -24.68 -3.69 -6.83
N GLU A 273 -26.01 -3.63 -6.76
CA GLU A 273 -26.79 -4.27 -5.69
C GLU A 273 -26.61 -5.78 -5.70
N LYS A 274 -26.51 -6.37 -6.90
CA LYS A 274 -26.17 -7.79 -7.07
C LYS A 274 -24.76 -8.06 -6.57
N TRP A 275 -23.75 -7.30 -6.99
CA TRP A 275 -22.37 -7.47 -6.52
C TRP A 275 -22.24 -7.38 -4.99
N LYS A 276 -22.88 -6.40 -4.35
CA LYS A 276 -22.89 -6.27 -2.88
C LYS A 276 -23.40 -7.52 -2.16
N ARG A 277 -24.30 -8.30 -2.77
CA ARG A 277 -24.78 -9.58 -2.22
C ARG A 277 -23.82 -10.74 -2.51
N LEU A 278 -23.08 -10.68 -3.62
CA LEU A 278 -22.14 -11.71 -4.03
C LEU A 278 -20.80 -11.60 -3.31
N TYR A 279 -20.29 -10.38 -3.11
CA TYR A 279 -18.95 -10.12 -2.56
C TYR A 279 -18.67 -10.84 -1.22
N PRO A 280 -19.59 -10.86 -0.23
CA PRO A 280 -19.34 -11.58 1.03
C PRO A 280 -19.12 -13.10 0.84
N ASN A 281 -19.61 -13.67 -0.27
CA ASN A 281 -19.53 -15.09 -0.57
C ASN A 281 -18.49 -15.42 -1.66
N ILE A 282 -17.70 -14.43 -2.10
CA ILE A 282 -16.62 -14.67 -3.06
C ILE A 282 -15.62 -15.69 -2.49
N ARG A 283 -15.12 -16.57 -3.36
CA ARG A 283 -14.02 -17.49 -3.05
C ARG A 283 -12.72 -16.97 -3.65
N PHE A 284 -11.62 -17.24 -2.98
CA PHE A 284 -10.29 -16.90 -3.47
C PHE A 284 -9.54 -18.18 -3.84
N ASP A 285 -8.81 -18.13 -4.95
CA ASP A 285 -7.90 -19.20 -5.40
C ASP A 285 -6.56 -18.53 -5.74
N VAL A 286 -5.62 -18.63 -4.81
CA VAL A 286 -4.29 -18.03 -4.95
C VAL A 286 -3.29 -19.09 -5.39
N ARG A 287 -2.64 -18.86 -6.53
CA ARG A 287 -1.67 -19.77 -7.12
C ARG A 287 -0.34 -19.08 -7.28
N ALA A 288 0.57 -19.34 -6.34
CA ALA A 288 1.92 -18.82 -6.38
C ALA A 288 2.90 -19.84 -6.99
N SER A 289 3.64 -19.38 -7.99
CA SER A 289 4.77 -20.10 -8.59
C SER A 289 6.06 -19.37 -8.21
N VAL A 290 6.94 -20.05 -7.50
CA VAL A 290 8.25 -19.51 -7.08
C VAL A 290 9.33 -20.14 -7.95
N SER A 291 10.27 -19.33 -8.43
CA SER A 291 11.44 -19.76 -9.19
C SER A 291 12.71 -19.22 -8.53
N ILE A 292 13.57 -20.11 -8.06
CA ILE A 292 14.84 -19.74 -7.42
C ILE A 292 15.91 -19.68 -8.52
N GLN A 293 16.44 -18.48 -8.76
CA GLN A 293 17.45 -18.23 -9.80
C GLN A 293 18.87 -18.53 -9.33
N GLY A 294 19.12 -18.52 -8.02
CA GLY A 294 20.45 -18.68 -7.45
C GLY A 294 20.48 -18.58 -5.94
N SER A 295 21.60 -18.97 -5.34
CA SER A 295 21.85 -18.83 -3.89
C SER A 295 22.48 -17.50 -3.47
N GLY A 296 22.57 -16.53 -4.40
CA GLY A 296 23.14 -15.19 -4.12
C GLY A 296 24.65 -15.16 -3.84
N LEU A 297 25.33 -16.31 -3.85
CA LEU A 297 26.78 -16.40 -3.60
C LEU A 297 27.58 -15.92 -4.82
N ILE A 298 28.49 -14.96 -4.58
CA ILE A 298 29.56 -14.62 -5.53
C ILE A 298 30.58 -15.77 -5.50
N ARG A 299 30.85 -16.37 -6.65
CA ARG A 299 31.90 -17.38 -6.85
C ARG A 299 33.18 -16.75 -7.40
#